data_AF-A0A524LVR5-F1
#
_entry.id   AF-A0A524LVR5-F1
#
_cell.length_a   1.000
_cell.length_b   1.000
_cell.length_c   1.000
_cell.angle_alpha   90.00
_cell.angle_beta   90.00
_cell.angle_gamma   90.00
#
_symmetry.space_group_name_H-M   'P 1'
#
loop_
_entity.id
_entity.type
_entity.pdbx_description
1 polymer ?
#
loop_
_entity_poly.entity_id
_entity_poly.type
_entity_poly.pdbx_seq_one_letter_code
_entity_poly.pdbx_strand_id
1 'polypeptide(L)'
;MIKYINKDITTVERGIVAHGVNCQGVMGSGAALAVKNKYPRVYENYVQYCEAFNKSEKILGTVQIIAVKEDLLLVNMFTQHRYGRDKVHADPLAVANCVGSIIGLAGTLQLPIYMTKVGCGLGGLDWNADVLPILQGMEKQHPDIPINICDTQLVTPDNINDEDFSSADIFGEGTVMFRPGGLAADGNWKSDFVTLNGKPMSQSGHVNITPMQTLVTPTN
;
A
#
# COMPACT_ATOMS: atom_id res chain seq x y z
N MET A 1 -9.70 -14.49 -4.46
CA MET A 1 -8.89 -15.60 -3.90
C MET A 1 -7.64 -15.03 -3.24
N ILE A 2 -7.57 -15.04 -1.90
CA ILE A 2 -6.38 -14.72 -1.11
C ILE A 2 -5.36 -15.85 -1.32
N LYS A 3 -4.18 -15.52 -1.82
CA LYS A 3 -3.09 -16.47 -2.07
C LYS A 3 -1.93 -16.17 -1.16
N TYR A 4 -1.39 -17.19 -0.49
CA TYR A 4 -0.15 -17.07 0.26
C TYR A 4 1.01 -17.43 -0.66
N ILE A 5 2.02 -16.57 -0.74
CA ILE A 5 3.19 -16.76 -1.59
C ILE A 5 4.47 -16.57 -0.79
N ASN A 6 5.45 -17.45 -1.02
CA ASN A 6 6.81 -17.27 -0.50
C ASN A 6 7.55 -16.28 -1.40
N LYS A 7 7.49 -15.00 -1.06
CA LYS A 7 8.09 -13.92 -1.83
C LYS A 7 8.48 -12.78 -0.92
N ASP A 8 9.68 -12.24 -1.11
CA ASP A 8 10.02 -10.94 -0.57
C ASP A 8 9.19 -9.88 -1.28
N ILE A 9 8.40 -9.15 -0.50
CA ILE A 9 7.50 -8.10 -0.99
C ILE A 9 8.25 -7.05 -1.81
N THR A 10 9.55 -6.83 -1.55
CA THR A 10 10.35 -5.84 -2.27
C THR A 10 10.72 -6.29 -3.69
N THR A 11 10.64 -7.59 -4.00
CA THR A 11 10.95 -8.17 -5.33
C THR A 11 9.77 -8.18 -6.30
N VAL A 12 8.61 -7.66 -5.88
CA VAL A 12 7.45 -7.48 -6.75
C VAL A 12 7.75 -6.40 -7.79
N GLU A 13 7.58 -6.73 -9.07
CA GLU A 13 7.89 -5.82 -10.19
C GLU A 13 6.66 -5.10 -10.75
N ARG A 14 5.46 -5.63 -10.49
CA ARG A 14 4.17 -5.10 -10.94
C ARG A 14 3.09 -5.33 -9.89
N GLY A 15 2.29 -4.32 -9.59
CA GLY A 15 1.15 -4.37 -8.70
C GLY A 15 1.18 -3.32 -7.59
N ILE A 16 0.28 -3.47 -6.62
CA ILE A 16 0.22 -2.67 -5.39
C ILE A 16 0.95 -3.43 -4.28
N VAL A 17 2.10 -2.91 -3.86
CA VAL A 17 2.95 -3.45 -2.81
C VAL A 17 2.66 -2.73 -1.50
N ALA A 18 1.94 -3.38 -0.57
CA ALA A 18 1.46 -2.76 0.65
C ALA A 18 2.12 -3.34 1.91
N HIS A 19 2.63 -2.48 2.79
CA HIS A 19 3.23 -2.89 4.05
C HIS A 19 2.85 -1.96 5.21
N GLY A 20 2.99 -2.47 6.43
CA GLY A 20 2.64 -1.73 7.64
C GLY A 20 3.75 -0.77 8.05
N VAL A 21 3.36 0.43 8.47
CA VAL A 21 4.24 1.46 9.03
C VAL A 21 3.61 2.10 10.28
N ASN A 22 4.43 2.76 11.09
CA ASN A 22 3.95 3.59 12.20
C ASN A 22 3.79 5.07 11.77
N CYS A 23 3.16 5.88 12.61
CA CYS A 23 2.98 7.32 12.38
C CYS A 23 4.19 8.18 12.84
N GLN A 24 5.28 7.57 13.32
CA GLN A 24 6.42 8.28 13.93
C GLN A 24 7.59 8.54 12.97
N GLY A 25 7.52 8.07 11.72
CA GLY A 25 8.59 8.25 10.72
C GLY A 25 9.74 7.25 10.88
N VAL A 26 9.49 6.07 11.45
CA VAL A 26 10.54 5.08 11.74
C VAL A 26 10.30 3.76 11.01
N MET A 27 11.26 3.35 10.18
CA MET A 27 11.29 2.03 9.53
C MET A 27 12.57 1.29 9.94
N GLY A 28 12.55 0.67 11.12
CA GLY A 28 13.74 0.08 11.75
C GLY A 28 13.84 -1.45 11.69
N SER A 29 12.80 -2.15 11.24
CA SER A 29 12.77 -3.62 11.23
C SER A 29 11.70 -4.19 10.28
N GLY A 30 11.78 -5.50 10.02
CA GLY A 30 10.79 -6.25 9.24
C GLY A 30 10.63 -5.73 7.82
N ALA A 31 9.42 -5.88 7.27
CA ALA A 31 9.10 -5.44 5.91
C ALA A 31 9.36 -3.95 5.66
N ALA A 32 9.11 -3.10 6.66
CA ALA A 32 9.38 -1.66 6.54
C ALA A 32 10.87 -1.36 6.36
N LEU A 33 11.76 -2.08 7.05
CA LEU A 33 13.21 -1.92 6.85
C LEU A 33 13.64 -2.41 5.46
N ALA A 34 13.09 -3.54 5.00
CA ALA A 34 13.37 -4.05 3.65
C ALA A 34 12.97 -3.04 2.57
N VAL A 35 11.77 -2.45 2.69
CA VAL A 35 11.30 -1.37 1.79
C VAL A 35 12.20 -0.14 1.89
N LYS A 36 12.57 0.30 3.09
CA LYS A 36 13.49 1.44 3.27
C LYS A 36 14.83 1.22 2.57
N ASN A 37 15.41 0.03 2.70
CA ASN A 37 16.70 -0.29 2.10
C ASN A 37 16.63 -0.36 0.58
N LYS A 38 15.56 -0.95 0.02
CA LYS A 38 15.41 -1.08 -1.44
C LYS A 38 14.93 0.20 -2.12
N TYR A 39 14.06 0.97 -1.46
CA TYR A 39 13.41 2.16 -2.00
C TYR A 39 13.64 3.38 -1.09
N PRO A 40 14.84 3.98 -1.06
CA PRO A 40 15.14 5.14 -0.20
C PRO A 40 14.16 6.30 -0.36
N ARG A 41 13.72 6.59 -1.60
CA ARG A 41 12.72 7.63 -1.90
C ARG A 41 11.36 7.38 -1.24
N VAL A 42 10.94 6.11 -1.11
CA VAL A 42 9.70 5.74 -0.40
C VAL A 42 9.81 6.09 1.07
N TYR A 43 10.99 5.84 1.67
CA TYR A 43 11.26 6.20 3.05
C TYR A 43 11.33 7.71 3.27
N GLU A 44 11.99 8.46 2.38
CA GLU A 44 12.05 9.93 2.44
C GLU A 44 10.66 10.57 2.41
N ASN A 45 9.83 10.17 1.44
CA ASN A 45 8.45 10.63 1.33
C ASN A 45 7.61 10.25 2.56
N TYR A 46 7.84 9.08 3.15
CA TYR A 46 7.19 8.64 4.37
C TYR A 46 7.57 9.49 5.58
N VAL A 47 8.87 9.81 5.75
CA VAL A 47 9.34 10.66 6.85
C VAL A 47 8.75 12.06 6.73
N GLN A 48 8.84 12.67 5.54
CA GLN A 48 8.25 13.98 5.26
C GLN A 48 6.75 13.99 5.54
N TYR A 49 6.06 12.92 5.17
CA TYR A 49 4.64 12.77 5.44
C TYR A 49 4.31 12.71 6.94
N CYS A 50 5.05 11.90 7.70
CA CYS A 50 4.88 11.86 9.16
C CYS A 50 5.16 13.24 9.78
N GLU A 51 6.19 13.95 9.33
CA GLU A 51 6.53 15.29 9.82
C GLU A 51 5.47 16.33 9.47
N ALA A 52 4.94 16.32 8.25
CA ALA A 52 3.88 17.24 7.82
C ALA A 52 2.60 17.11 8.67
N PHE A 53 2.33 15.92 9.20
CA PHE A 53 1.22 15.66 10.12
C PHE A 53 1.64 15.72 11.60
N ASN A 54 2.82 16.27 11.91
CA ASN A 54 3.37 16.36 13.27
C ASN A 54 3.38 15.01 14.00
N LYS A 55 3.62 13.92 13.26
CA LYS A 55 3.62 12.52 13.73
C LYS A 55 2.32 12.15 14.47
N SER A 56 1.21 12.79 14.08
CA SER A 56 -0.08 12.69 14.76
C SER A 56 -0.75 11.35 14.54
N GLU A 57 -1.56 10.92 15.50
CA GLU A 57 -2.47 9.77 15.35
C GLU A 57 -3.53 10.00 14.26
N LYS A 58 -3.73 11.23 13.79
CA LYS A 58 -4.69 11.56 12.73
C LYS A 58 -4.44 10.85 11.38
N ILE A 59 -3.22 10.37 11.13
CA ILE A 59 -2.90 9.61 9.91
C ILE A 59 -3.06 8.09 10.12
N LEU A 60 -3.38 7.63 11.33
CA LEU A 60 -3.67 6.23 11.62
C LEU A 60 -4.88 5.76 10.78
N GLY A 61 -4.76 4.58 10.18
CA GLY A 61 -5.76 4.01 9.28
C GLY A 61 -5.79 4.60 7.88
N THR A 62 -4.88 5.53 7.55
CA THR A 62 -4.70 6.06 6.19
C THR A 62 -3.61 5.32 5.44
N VAL A 63 -3.53 5.55 4.13
CA VAL A 63 -2.46 5.01 3.29
C VAL A 63 -1.74 6.15 2.55
N GLN A 64 -0.43 6.03 2.40
CA GLN A 64 0.34 6.87 1.48
C GLN A 64 0.78 6.01 0.29
N ILE A 65 0.45 6.46 -0.92
CA ILE A 65 0.72 5.75 -2.17
C ILE A 65 1.87 6.46 -2.90
N ILE A 66 2.86 5.69 -3.32
CA ILE A 66 4.04 6.19 -4.03
C ILE A 66 4.24 5.33 -5.28
N ALA A 67 4.10 5.95 -6.46
CA ALA A 67 4.41 5.28 -7.71
C ALA A 67 5.93 5.14 -7.88
N VAL A 68 6.39 3.91 -8.08
CA VAL A 68 7.80 3.59 -8.37
C VAL A 68 7.98 3.32 -9.85
N LYS A 69 6.98 2.71 -10.49
CA LYS A 69 6.83 2.58 -11.95
C LYS A 69 5.37 2.80 -12.33
N GLU A 70 5.06 2.86 -13.62
CA GLU A 70 3.69 3.02 -14.13
C GLU A 70 2.72 1.98 -13.54
N ASP A 71 3.17 0.74 -13.38
CA ASP A 71 2.38 -0.39 -12.89
C ASP A 71 2.87 -0.94 -11.55
N LEU A 72 3.72 -0.21 -10.82
CA LEU A 72 4.25 -0.60 -9.51
C LEU A 72 4.07 0.52 -8.49
N LEU A 73 3.18 0.29 -7.53
CA LEU A 73 2.85 1.22 -6.46
C LEU A 73 3.31 0.67 -5.11
N LEU A 74 4.05 1.48 -4.35
CA LEU A 74 4.42 1.19 -2.96
C LEU A 74 3.45 1.91 -2.04
N VAL A 75 2.85 1.18 -1.09
CA VAL A 75 1.82 1.69 -0.19
C VAL A 75 2.23 1.50 1.26
N ASN A 76 2.44 2.64 1.93
CA ASN A 76 2.64 2.72 3.37
C ASN A 76 1.27 2.68 4.06
N MET A 77 0.95 1.59 4.75
CA MET A 77 -0.28 1.45 5.54
C MET A 77 -0.02 1.89 6.97
N PHE A 78 -0.58 3.02 7.40
CA PHE A 78 -0.39 3.55 8.75
C PHE A 78 -1.24 2.76 9.75
N THR A 79 -0.73 1.63 10.22
CA THR A 79 -1.46 0.71 11.10
C THR A 79 -1.09 0.85 12.56
N GLN A 80 -0.04 1.61 12.89
CA GLN A 80 0.43 1.82 14.25
C GLN A 80 0.63 3.33 14.50
N HIS A 81 0.17 3.86 15.64
CA HIS A 81 0.49 5.25 15.97
C HIS A 81 1.94 5.37 16.44
N ARG A 82 2.32 4.57 17.44
CA ARG A 82 3.70 4.41 17.93
C ARG A 82 4.25 3.05 17.49
N TYR A 83 5.48 2.73 17.87
CA TYR A 83 6.11 1.44 17.60
C TYR A 83 6.86 0.96 18.85
N GLY A 84 7.07 -0.35 18.95
CA GLY A 84 7.74 -0.98 20.09
C GLY A 84 7.56 -2.49 20.07
N ARG A 85 7.98 -3.15 21.16
CA ARG A 85 7.83 -4.61 21.36
C ARG A 85 7.17 -4.97 22.69
N ASP A 86 6.78 -3.96 23.46
CA ASP A 86 6.25 -4.03 24.82
C ASP A 86 4.76 -4.37 24.89
N LYS A 87 4.02 -4.11 23.80
CA LYS A 87 2.57 -4.34 23.70
C LYS A 87 2.13 -4.45 22.24
N VAL A 88 0.85 -4.69 22.03
CA VAL A 88 0.21 -4.51 20.73
C VAL A 88 0.21 -3.03 20.38
N HIS A 89 0.80 -2.70 19.22
CA HIS A 89 0.90 -1.33 18.71
C HIS A 89 0.04 -1.10 17.47
N ALA A 90 -0.34 -2.16 16.77
CA ALA A 90 -1.21 -2.09 15.62
C ALA A 90 -2.69 -2.04 16.03
N ASP A 91 -3.46 -1.26 15.30
CA ASP A 91 -4.89 -1.08 15.51
C ASP A 91 -5.69 -1.85 14.43
N PRO A 92 -6.58 -2.79 14.79
CA PRO A 92 -7.37 -3.56 13.83
C PRO A 92 -8.26 -2.71 12.92
N LEU A 93 -8.84 -1.63 13.44
CA LEU A 93 -9.66 -0.71 12.65
C LEU A 93 -8.78 0.06 11.66
N ALA A 94 -7.58 0.46 12.05
CA ALA A 94 -6.60 1.06 11.15
C ALA A 94 -6.20 0.10 10.02
N VAL A 95 -5.99 -1.18 10.34
CA VAL A 95 -5.76 -2.23 9.34
C VAL A 95 -6.94 -2.33 8.37
N ALA A 96 -8.17 -2.40 8.89
CA ALA A 96 -9.38 -2.48 8.06
C ALA A 96 -9.51 -1.30 7.09
N ASN A 97 -9.30 -0.07 7.58
CA ASN A 97 -9.37 1.15 6.76
C ASN A 97 -8.30 1.15 5.67
N CYS A 98 -7.08 0.73 5.99
CA CYS A 98 -5.99 0.63 5.02
C CYS A 98 -6.29 -0.44 3.95
N VAL A 99 -6.80 -1.61 4.35
CA VAL A 99 -7.18 -2.69 3.43
C VAL A 99 -8.29 -2.23 2.47
N GLY A 100 -9.32 -1.57 2.98
CA GLY A 100 -10.38 -0.99 2.13
C GLY A 100 -9.83 0.01 1.11
N SER A 101 -8.88 0.85 1.52
CA SER A 101 -8.24 1.84 0.65
C SER A 101 -7.45 1.18 -0.50
N ILE A 102 -6.64 0.16 -0.22
CA ILE A 102 -5.85 -0.51 -1.27
C ILE A 102 -6.71 -1.38 -2.19
N ILE A 103 -7.84 -1.90 -1.72
CA ILE A 103 -8.80 -2.65 -2.54
C ILE A 103 -9.52 -1.72 -3.52
N GLY A 104 -9.98 -0.56 -3.08
CA GLY A 104 -10.54 0.46 -3.98
C GLY A 104 -9.54 0.90 -5.05
N LEU A 105 -8.28 1.09 -4.66
CA LEU A 105 -7.18 1.39 -5.58
C LEU A 105 -6.95 0.26 -6.59
N ALA A 106 -6.88 -0.99 -6.13
CA ALA A 106 -6.67 -2.16 -6.98
C ALA A 106 -7.79 -2.35 -8.01
N GLY A 107 -9.05 -2.15 -7.61
CA GLY A 107 -10.19 -2.19 -8.51
C GLY A 107 -10.14 -1.09 -9.57
N THR A 108 -9.72 0.11 -9.19
CA THR A 108 -9.60 1.26 -10.10
C THR A 108 -8.49 1.06 -11.13
N LEU A 109 -7.33 0.55 -10.70
CA LEU A 109 -6.14 0.41 -11.54
C LEU A 109 -6.00 -0.96 -12.21
N GLN A 110 -6.87 -1.91 -11.86
CA GLN A 110 -6.79 -3.31 -12.31
C GLN A 110 -5.42 -3.94 -12.03
N LEU A 111 -4.85 -3.61 -10.86
CA LEU A 111 -3.55 -4.12 -10.41
C LEU A 111 -3.74 -5.15 -9.28
N PRO A 112 -2.95 -6.24 -9.27
CA PRO A 112 -2.93 -7.19 -8.16
C PRO A 112 -2.34 -6.55 -6.90
N ILE A 113 -2.82 -6.98 -5.74
CA ILE A 113 -2.28 -6.59 -4.43
C ILE A 113 -1.24 -7.63 -3.98
N TYR A 114 -0.11 -7.14 -3.50
CA TYR A 114 0.92 -7.88 -2.79
C TYR A 114 1.13 -7.22 -1.43
N MET A 115 0.88 -7.95 -0.35
CA MET A 115 1.01 -7.38 0.99
C MET A 115 1.63 -8.34 1.98
N THR A 116 2.34 -7.80 2.96
CA THR A 116 2.75 -8.59 4.14
C THR A 116 1.58 -8.87 5.07
N LYS A 117 1.77 -9.73 6.08
CA LYS A 117 0.83 -9.88 7.21
C LYS A 117 0.80 -8.59 8.05
N VAL A 118 0.09 -7.58 7.56
CA VAL A 118 0.11 -6.22 8.08
C VAL A 118 -0.43 -6.15 9.51
N GLY A 119 0.22 -5.37 10.38
CA GLY A 119 -0.18 -5.26 11.79
C GLY A 119 0.19 -6.46 12.67
N CYS A 120 0.59 -7.58 12.08
CA CYS A 120 1.09 -8.76 12.79
C CYS A 120 2.59 -8.67 13.12
N GLY A 121 3.11 -9.72 13.77
CA GLY A 121 4.53 -9.81 14.14
C GLY A 121 4.88 -8.73 15.16
N LEU A 122 5.68 -7.74 14.74
CA LEU A 122 6.07 -6.61 15.60
C LEU A 122 4.89 -5.67 15.95
N GLY A 123 3.80 -5.69 15.17
CA GLY A 123 2.60 -4.92 15.51
C GLY A 123 1.74 -5.56 16.60
N GLY A 124 1.91 -6.86 16.85
CA GLY A 124 1.26 -7.60 17.93
C GLY A 124 -0.14 -8.14 17.65
N LEU A 125 -0.74 -7.87 16.48
CA LEU A 125 -2.02 -8.50 16.09
C LEU A 125 -1.85 -9.97 15.70
N ASP A 126 -2.85 -10.78 16.00
CA ASP A 126 -2.93 -12.14 15.52
C ASP A 126 -3.47 -12.19 14.09
N TRP A 127 -2.77 -12.93 13.22
CA TRP A 127 -3.15 -13.02 11.81
C TRP A 127 -4.53 -13.65 11.63
N ASN A 128 -4.83 -14.74 12.34
CA ASN A 128 -6.05 -15.51 12.13
C ASN A 128 -7.26 -14.88 12.83
N ALA A 129 -7.06 -14.30 14.01
CA ALA A 129 -8.12 -13.72 14.82
C ALA A 129 -8.43 -12.27 14.42
N ASP A 130 -7.42 -11.45 14.13
CA ASP A 130 -7.60 -10.01 13.97
C ASP A 130 -7.59 -9.55 12.50
N VAL A 131 -6.69 -10.09 11.67
CA VAL A 131 -6.41 -9.53 10.33
C VAL A 131 -7.05 -10.32 9.19
N LEU A 132 -6.97 -11.64 9.21
CA LEU A 132 -7.51 -12.52 8.17
C LEU A 132 -9.03 -12.37 7.99
N PRO A 133 -9.86 -12.22 9.05
CA PRO A 133 -11.30 -12.01 8.88
C PRO A 133 -11.64 -10.74 8.10
N ILE A 134 -10.84 -9.67 8.27
CA ILE A 134 -10.97 -8.41 7.52
C ILE A 134 -10.76 -8.69 6.03
N LEU A 135 -9.66 -9.37 5.68
CA LEU A 135 -9.32 -9.68 4.30
C LEU A 135 -10.36 -10.60 3.65
N GLN A 136 -10.83 -11.63 4.35
CA GLN A 136 -11.87 -12.53 3.87
C GLN A 136 -13.20 -11.80 3.62
N GLY A 137 -13.56 -10.88 4.52
CA GLY A 137 -14.75 -10.03 4.35
C GLY A 137 -14.66 -9.17 3.08
N MET A 138 -13.50 -8.55 2.85
CA MET A 138 -13.27 -7.71 1.68
C MET A 138 -13.15 -8.51 0.38
N GLU A 139 -12.48 -9.66 0.41
CA GLU A 139 -12.40 -10.58 -0.72
C GLU A 139 -13.79 -11.01 -1.19
N LYS A 140 -14.69 -11.35 -0.27
CA LYS A 140 -16.06 -11.76 -0.60
C LYS A 140 -16.82 -10.65 -1.35
N GLN A 141 -16.55 -9.38 -1.02
CA GLN A 141 -17.14 -8.23 -1.68
C GLN A 141 -16.46 -7.91 -3.02
N HIS A 142 -15.19 -8.28 -3.17
CA HIS A 142 -14.36 -7.98 -4.34
C HIS A 142 -13.63 -9.24 -4.86
N PRO A 143 -14.37 -10.25 -5.38
CA PRO A 143 -13.80 -11.55 -5.74
C PRO A 143 -12.77 -11.49 -6.87
N ASP A 144 -12.86 -10.45 -7.71
CA ASP A 144 -12.02 -10.27 -8.90
C ASP A 144 -10.65 -9.65 -8.59
N ILE A 145 -10.45 -9.12 -7.38
CA ILE A 145 -9.18 -8.48 -6.99
C ILE A 145 -8.20 -9.55 -6.50
N PRO A 146 -7.04 -9.76 -7.16
CA PRO A 146 -6.05 -10.72 -6.70
C PRO A 146 -5.34 -10.17 -5.46
N ILE A 147 -5.47 -10.86 -4.33
CA ILE A 147 -4.79 -10.52 -3.06
C ILE A 147 -3.73 -11.58 -2.79
N ASN A 148 -2.46 -11.17 -2.76
CA ASN A 148 -1.33 -12.04 -2.52
C ASN A 148 -0.63 -11.67 -1.20
N ILE A 149 -0.66 -12.56 -0.23
CA ILE A 149 0.03 -12.42 1.05
C ILE A 149 1.46 -12.94 0.90
N CYS A 150 2.41 -12.01 0.92
CA CYS A 150 3.84 -12.28 0.87
C CYS A 150 4.33 -12.64 2.27
N ASP A 151 4.76 -13.89 2.44
CA ASP A 151 5.32 -14.38 3.70
C ASP A 151 6.67 -15.05 3.42
N THR A 152 7.76 -14.42 3.86
CA THR A 152 9.14 -14.87 3.61
C THR A 152 9.67 -15.87 4.64
N GLN A 153 8.81 -16.60 5.36
CA GLN A 153 9.26 -17.68 6.27
C GLN A 153 9.97 -18.88 5.57
N LEU A 154 10.52 -18.71 4.36
CA LEU A 154 11.19 -19.75 3.58
C LEU A 154 12.42 -19.25 2.77
N VAL A 155 13.06 -18.15 3.15
CA VAL A 155 14.33 -17.72 2.51
C VAL A 155 15.39 -17.42 3.58
N THR A 156 16.38 -18.31 3.69
CA THR A 156 17.63 -18.07 4.42
C THR A 156 18.47 -17.02 3.67
N PRO A 157 19.34 -16.27 4.37
CA PRO A 157 20.10 -15.17 3.79
C PRO A 157 21.29 -15.68 2.96
N ASP A 158 21.01 -16.39 1.87
CA ASP A 158 22.01 -16.76 0.88
C ASP A 158 21.43 -16.41 -0.50
N ASN A 159 22.14 -15.53 -1.23
CA ASN A 159 21.85 -15.01 -2.59
C ASN A 159 21.20 -13.61 -2.66
N ILE A 160 21.88 -12.61 -2.09
CA ILE A 160 21.89 -11.28 -2.69
C ILE A 160 23.09 -11.26 -3.66
N ASN A 161 22.83 -11.26 -4.97
CA ASN A 161 23.83 -10.94 -5.97
C ASN A 161 23.67 -9.45 -6.32
N ASP A 162 24.72 -8.67 -6.14
CA ASP A 162 24.78 -7.21 -6.33
C ASP A 162 24.79 -6.74 -7.79
N GLU A 163 24.26 -7.53 -8.72
CA GLU A 163 24.24 -7.21 -10.15
C GLU A 163 22.81 -7.09 -10.66
N ASP A 164 22.16 -5.94 -10.39
CA ASP A 164 21.10 -5.37 -11.23
C ASP A 164 20.69 -3.97 -10.72
N PHE A 165 21.66 -3.04 -10.73
CA PHE A 165 21.37 -1.61 -10.71
C PHE A 165 21.90 -0.98 -11.99
N SER A 166 21.17 -1.19 -13.09
CA SER A 166 21.25 -0.27 -14.23
C SER A 166 20.17 0.79 -14.07
N SER A 167 20.61 2.05 -14.14
CA SER A 167 19.84 3.27 -14.08
C SER A 167 18.49 3.17 -14.82
N ALA A 168 17.39 3.27 -14.08
CA ALA A 168 16.06 3.44 -14.66
C ALA A 168 15.62 4.91 -14.52
N ASP A 169 15.16 5.43 -15.64
CA ASP A 169 14.97 6.83 -15.97
C ASP A 169 14.06 7.63 -15.03
N ILE A 170 14.42 8.91 -14.87
CA ILE A 170 13.63 9.93 -14.17
C ILE A 170 12.41 10.27 -15.04
N PHE A 171 11.20 9.87 -14.61
CA PHE A 171 9.96 10.36 -15.19
C PHE A 171 8.91 10.73 -14.12
N GLY A 172 8.32 11.91 -14.28
CA GLY A 172 6.93 12.27 -13.88
C GLY A 172 6.60 12.37 -12.39
N GLU A 173 6.48 13.59 -11.89
CA GLU A 173 6.15 13.95 -10.50
C GLU A 173 4.72 13.56 -10.04
N GLY A 174 4.58 13.01 -8.83
CA GLY A 174 3.29 12.98 -8.11
C GLY A 174 3.22 12.03 -6.93
N THR A 175 3.01 12.56 -5.72
CA THR A 175 2.49 11.80 -4.57
C THR A 175 0.98 11.97 -4.53
N VAL A 176 0.25 10.87 -4.62
CA VAL A 176 -1.23 10.88 -4.54
C VAL A 176 -1.63 10.43 -3.15
N MET A 177 -2.37 11.29 -2.45
CA MET A 177 -2.92 11.02 -1.15
C MET A 177 -4.29 10.38 -1.28
N PHE A 178 -4.52 9.33 -0.50
CA PHE A 178 -5.83 8.74 -0.32
C PHE A 178 -6.30 9.00 1.11
N ARG A 179 -7.35 9.80 1.26
CA ARG A 179 -8.09 9.87 2.52
C ARG A 179 -9.23 8.86 2.42
N PRO A 180 -9.34 7.89 3.35
CA PRO A 180 -10.53 7.04 3.39
C PRO A 180 -11.73 7.96 3.63
N GLY A 181 -12.66 8.02 2.67
CA GLY A 181 -13.99 8.52 2.98
C GLY A 181 -14.69 7.46 3.81
N GLY A 182 -15.46 7.89 4.80
CA GLY A 182 -16.23 6.98 5.63
C GLY A 182 -17.26 6.22 4.80
N LEU A 183 -17.83 5.18 5.39
CA LEU A 183 -19.01 4.49 4.88
C LEU A 183 -20.12 5.53 4.66
N ALA A 184 -20.52 5.75 3.41
CA ALA A 184 -21.63 6.63 3.10
C ALA A 184 -22.96 5.99 3.54
N ALA A 185 -23.99 6.80 3.73
CA ALA A 185 -25.30 6.35 4.22
C ALA A 185 -25.99 5.32 3.29
N ASP A 186 -25.49 5.15 2.06
CA ASP A 186 -25.93 4.17 1.07
C ASP A 186 -25.20 2.81 1.18
N GLY A 187 -24.27 2.67 2.12
CA GLY A 187 -23.46 1.46 2.31
C GLY A 187 -22.23 1.36 1.41
N ASN A 188 -21.95 2.40 0.59
CA ASN A 188 -20.77 2.44 -0.26
C ASN A 188 -19.61 3.21 0.39
N TRP A 189 -18.38 2.75 0.16
CA TRP A 189 -17.18 3.48 0.59
C TRP A 189 -16.87 4.60 -0.40
N LYS A 190 -16.86 5.87 0.06
CA LYS A 190 -16.43 7.00 -0.76
C LYS A 190 -14.95 7.26 -0.54
N SER A 191 -14.23 7.77 -1.54
CA SER A 191 -12.82 8.11 -1.41
C SER A 191 -12.52 9.44 -2.06
N ASP A 192 -11.65 10.22 -1.43
CA ASP A 192 -11.20 11.51 -1.94
C ASP A 192 -9.69 11.47 -2.19
N PHE A 193 -9.28 11.89 -3.40
CA PHE A 193 -7.89 12.08 -3.77
C PHE A 193 -7.44 13.48 -3.35
N VAL A 194 -6.32 13.58 -2.65
CA VAL A 194 -5.65 14.86 -2.36
C VAL A 194 -4.23 14.80 -2.94
N THR A 195 -3.69 15.90 -3.43
CA THR A 195 -2.28 15.97 -3.86
C THR A 195 -1.48 16.71 -2.80
N LEU A 196 -0.30 16.20 -2.45
CA LEU A 196 0.74 17.00 -1.80
C LEU A 196 1.65 17.51 -2.93
N ASN A 197 1.83 18.83 -3.01
CA ASN A 197 2.58 19.63 -4.01
C ASN A 197 1.75 20.46 -5.02
N GLY A 198 0.54 20.89 -4.64
CA GLY A 198 0.11 22.27 -4.95
C GLY A 198 -0.20 22.65 -6.40
N LYS A 199 -0.56 21.72 -7.29
CA LYS A 199 -1.37 22.10 -8.48
C LYS A 199 -2.85 21.84 -8.18
N PRO A 200 -3.71 22.87 -8.12
CA PRO A 200 -5.15 22.66 -8.06
C PRO A 200 -5.58 21.99 -9.37
N MET A 201 -6.17 20.80 -9.28
CA MET A 201 -7.03 20.32 -10.36
C MET A 201 -8.24 21.26 -10.38
N SER A 202 -8.38 22.01 -11.48
CA SER A 202 -9.52 22.88 -11.70
C SER A 202 -10.83 22.10 -11.48
N GLN A 203 -11.75 22.78 -10.84
CA GLN A 203 -13.06 22.34 -10.35
C GLN A 203 -13.82 21.41 -11.31
N SER A 204 -14.56 20.47 -10.70
CA SER A 204 -15.62 19.65 -11.31
C SER A 204 -15.21 18.97 -12.63
N GLY A 205 -14.57 17.82 -12.53
CA GLY A 205 -14.32 16.98 -13.68
C GLY A 205 -14.29 15.53 -13.27
N HIS A 206 -15.16 14.73 -13.87
CA HIS A 206 -15.03 13.29 -13.93
C HIS A 206 -13.55 12.90 -14.13
N VAL A 207 -13.06 11.93 -13.35
CA VAL A 207 -11.73 11.38 -13.53
C VAL A 207 -11.70 10.66 -14.88
N ASN A 208 -11.37 11.38 -15.94
CA ASN A 208 -10.97 10.78 -17.21
C ASN A 208 -9.51 10.35 -17.07
N ILE A 209 -9.31 9.21 -16.41
CA ILE A 209 -8.22 8.32 -16.77
C ILE A 209 -8.68 7.61 -18.04
N THR A 210 -8.34 8.20 -19.20
CA THR A 210 -8.69 7.64 -20.50
C THR A 210 -8.17 6.19 -20.54
N PRO A 211 -9.04 5.19 -20.77
CA PRO A 211 -8.56 3.84 -21.06
C PRO A 211 -7.77 3.93 -22.36
N MET A 212 -6.54 3.42 -22.41
CA MET A 212 -5.93 3.11 -23.70
C MET A 212 -6.90 2.16 -24.40
N GLN A 213 -7.61 2.66 -25.41
CA GLN A 213 -8.33 1.83 -26.35
C GLN A 213 -7.31 0.84 -26.91
N THR A 214 -7.51 -0.43 -26.62
CA THR A 214 -6.98 -1.52 -27.40
C THR A 214 -7.46 -1.31 -28.84
N LEU A 215 -6.61 -0.74 -29.68
CA LEU A 215 -6.77 -0.85 -31.13
C LEU A 215 -6.42 -2.29 -31.51
N VAL A 216 -7.37 -3.19 -31.29
CA VAL A 216 -7.50 -4.41 -32.07
C VAL A 216 -8.53 -4.10 -33.14
N THR A 217 -8.08 -3.88 -34.36
CA THR A 217 -8.94 -4.09 -35.53
C THR A 217 -8.51 -5.38 -36.22
N PRO A 218 -9.45 -6.31 -36.52
CA PRO A 218 -9.16 -7.49 -37.30
C PRO A 218 -8.89 -7.11 -38.77
N THR A 219 -8.13 -7.96 -39.43
CA THR A 219 -7.75 -7.92 -40.85
C THR A 219 -8.94 -7.82 -41.81
N ASN A 220 -8.76 -7.05 -42.88
CA ASN A 220 -8.96 -7.48 -44.27
C ASN A 220 -8.11 -6.61 -45.20
#